data_AF-A0A1Q7B8B5-F1
#
_entry.id   AF-A0A1Q7B8B5-F1
#
_cell.length_a   1.000
_cell.length_b   1.000
_cell.length_c   1.000
_cell.angle_alpha   90.00
_cell.angle_beta   90.00
_cell.angle_gamma   90.00
#
_symmetry.space_group_name_H-M   'P 1'
#
loop_
_entity.id
_entity.type
_entity.pdbx_description
1 polymer ?
#
loop_
_entity_poly.entity_id
_entity_poly.type
_entity_poly.pdbx_seq_one_letter_code
_entity_poly.pdbx_strand_id
1 'polypeptide(L)'
;MRRREFVFTLGGAAAAWPLAARGQQSKMARIGALYIGTADAESFKKELRGGLRELGYVEGQNIAFEFRSAEGRLDRLPELAVELVALKVDVIVALYTPSALAVQRATREIPIVVLAGDPVRLGLVDSLARPGGNITGISLMAVELVGKCVELFRDALPAIRRVAALGNDPDPFSKPMLEQIRLAGRTSGIEIAPEIMVRGSDEIDAAFARMKKDGAEAVVAQASLSARHVVDGALKHGLPVATVSRLFADAGAMMSYGVDGPDAFRRSAAFVSKILQGTKPANLPVEQPTKFELVINLRSAKALGLTISPTLLARADEVIE
;
A
#
# COMPACT_ATOMS: atom_id res chain seq x y z
N MET A 1 71.19 -66.98 4.12
CA MET A 1 71.34 -66.51 5.52
C MET A 1 70.96 -65.03 5.56
N ARG A 2 70.11 -64.65 6.55
CA ARG A 2 69.86 -63.34 7.23
C ARG A 2 69.79 -62.07 6.35
N ARG A 3 68.66 -61.36 6.13
CA ARG A 3 67.66 -60.67 7.02
C ARG A 3 68.23 -59.59 7.96
N ARG A 4 67.92 -58.31 7.64
CA ARG A 4 67.56 -57.12 8.48
C ARG A 4 68.43 -55.85 8.28
N GLU A 5 67.71 -54.74 8.05
CA GLU A 5 67.89 -53.32 8.48
C GLU A 5 67.29 -52.44 7.35
N PHE A 6 66.04 -51.97 7.36
CA PHE A 6 65.28 -51.11 8.29
C PHE A 6 65.95 -49.76 8.58
N VAL A 7 65.79 -48.81 7.65
CA VAL A 7 65.88 -47.38 7.93
C VAL A 7 64.63 -46.69 7.37
N PHE A 8 63.92 -46.05 8.28
CA PHE A 8 62.75 -45.20 8.12
C PHE A 8 63.04 -43.98 7.23
N THR A 9 62.21 -43.72 6.23
CA THR A 9 62.01 -42.37 5.69
C THR A 9 60.52 -42.07 5.60
N LEU A 10 60.02 -41.36 6.62
CA LEU A 10 58.78 -40.61 6.60
C LEU A 10 58.93 -39.43 5.62
N GLY A 11 58.08 -39.37 4.60
CA GLY A 11 58.07 -38.31 3.60
C GLY A 11 56.66 -38.01 3.10
N GLY A 12 55.89 -37.31 3.93
CA GLY A 12 54.78 -36.40 3.57
C GLY A 12 53.79 -36.82 2.49
N ALA A 13 52.72 -37.52 2.88
CA ALA A 13 51.47 -37.47 2.11
C ALA A 13 50.90 -36.04 2.21
N ALA A 14 50.88 -35.32 1.10
CA ALA A 14 50.14 -34.07 0.98
C ALA A 14 48.63 -34.38 1.05
N ALA A 15 48.09 -34.40 2.26
CA ALA A 15 46.65 -34.36 2.47
C ALA A 15 46.16 -32.97 2.04
N ALA A 16 45.62 -32.89 0.82
CA ALA A 16 44.81 -31.76 0.40
C ALA A 16 43.54 -31.75 1.26
N TRP A 17 43.59 -31.03 2.38
CA TRP A 17 42.39 -30.65 3.09
C TRP A 17 41.58 -29.72 2.18
N PRO A 18 40.32 -30.04 1.85
CA PRO A 18 39.47 -29.02 1.27
C PRO A 18 39.34 -27.93 2.32
N LEU A 19 39.75 -26.71 1.96
CA LEU A 19 39.30 -25.51 2.62
C LEU A 19 37.78 -25.55 2.57
N ALA A 20 37.17 -26.06 3.65
CA ALA A 20 35.77 -25.86 3.90
C ALA A 20 35.60 -24.34 3.91
N ALA A 21 35.08 -23.82 2.81
CA ALA A 21 34.46 -22.52 2.79
C ALA A 21 33.45 -22.56 3.94
N ARG A 22 33.81 -21.97 5.08
CA ARG A 22 32.86 -21.55 6.08
C ARG A 22 32.03 -20.49 5.37
N GLY A 23 31.05 -20.94 4.60
CA GLY A 23 29.96 -20.11 4.15
C GLY A 23 29.43 -19.47 5.41
N GLN A 24 29.62 -18.16 5.53
CA GLN A 24 29.02 -17.37 6.58
C GLN A 24 27.56 -17.80 6.60
N GLN A 25 27.12 -18.47 7.67
CA GLN A 25 25.73 -18.84 7.81
C GLN A 25 24.97 -17.52 7.72
N SER A 26 24.31 -17.30 6.56
CA SER A 26 23.67 -16.02 6.26
C SER A 26 22.75 -15.73 7.43
N LYS A 27 23.04 -14.67 8.18
CA LYS A 27 22.18 -14.26 9.29
C LYS A 27 20.80 -14.04 8.68
N MET A 28 19.82 -14.80 9.15
CA MET A 28 18.45 -14.71 8.66
C MET A 28 17.96 -13.26 8.84
N ALA A 29 17.73 -12.56 7.73
CA ALA A 29 17.31 -11.17 7.77
C ALA A 29 15.85 -11.08 8.23
N ARG A 30 15.55 -10.15 9.15
CA ARG A 30 14.22 -9.94 9.71
C ARG A 30 13.57 -8.76 9.02
N ILE A 31 12.43 -8.99 8.39
CA ILE A 31 11.67 -7.97 7.66
C ILE A 31 10.43 -7.64 8.48
N GLY A 32 10.34 -6.41 8.99
CA GLY A 32 9.14 -5.89 9.61
C GLY A 32 8.14 -5.42 8.54
N ALA A 33 6.86 -5.61 8.78
CA ALA A 33 5.81 -5.07 7.92
C ALA A 33 4.67 -4.49 8.75
N LEU A 34 4.41 -3.19 8.62
CA LEU A 34 3.34 -2.48 9.32
C LEU A 34 2.26 -2.01 8.34
N TYR A 35 1.01 -2.34 8.63
CA TYR A 35 -0.13 -2.01 7.78
C TYR A 35 -1.42 -1.85 8.59
N ILE A 36 -2.38 -1.11 8.03
CA ILE A 36 -3.65 -0.81 8.72
C ILE A 36 -4.47 -2.08 8.98
N GLY A 37 -4.48 -3.02 8.03
CA GLY A 37 -5.25 -4.26 8.17
C GLY A 37 -6.68 -4.16 7.64
N THR A 38 -6.88 -3.46 6.52
CA THR A 38 -8.18 -3.39 5.84
C THR A 38 -8.23 -4.43 4.71
N ALA A 39 -8.92 -4.13 3.61
CA ALA A 39 -9.19 -5.09 2.54
C ALA A 39 -7.93 -5.62 1.84
N ASP A 40 -6.81 -4.87 1.89
CA ASP A 40 -5.58 -5.17 1.17
C ASP A 40 -4.59 -6.07 1.93
N ALA A 41 -4.87 -6.39 3.20
CA ALA A 41 -3.93 -7.05 4.10
C ALA A 41 -3.39 -8.38 3.56
N GLU A 42 -4.28 -9.26 3.05
CA GLU A 42 -3.87 -10.56 2.52
C GLU A 42 -3.11 -10.42 1.20
N SER A 43 -3.57 -9.53 0.31
CA SER A 43 -2.89 -9.24 -0.95
C SER A 43 -1.48 -8.69 -0.68
N PHE A 44 -1.35 -7.71 0.20
CA PHE A 44 -0.06 -7.14 0.60
C PHE A 44 0.91 -8.20 1.12
N LYS A 45 0.47 -9.03 2.09
CA LYS A 45 1.30 -10.13 2.63
C LYS A 45 1.72 -11.12 1.55
N LYS A 46 0.79 -11.52 0.69
CA LYS A 46 1.02 -12.50 -0.37
C LYS A 46 2.01 -11.96 -1.40
N GLU A 47 1.79 -10.76 -1.91
CA GLU A 47 2.59 -10.20 -2.99
C GLU A 47 3.97 -9.73 -2.53
N LEU A 48 4.11 -9.23 -1.30
CA LEU A 48 5.42 -8.96 -0.70
C LEU A 48 6.24 -10.25 -0.55
N ARG A 49 5.64 -11.33 -0.01
CA ARG A 49 6.29 -12.65 0.07
C ARG A 49 6.66 -13.18 -1.32
N GLY A 50 5.74 -13.08 -2.27
CA GLY A 50 5.92 -13.53 -3.64
C GLY A 50 7.10 -12.84 -4.32
N GLY A 51 7.14 -11.51 -4.28
CA GLY A 51 8.23 -10.73 -4.86
C GLY A 51 9.58 -11.01 -4.20
N LEU A 52 9.62 -11.18 -2.87
CA LEU A 52 10.86 -11.54 -2.17
C LEU A 52 11.35 -12.94 -2.55
N ARG A 53 10.43 -13.91 -2.68
CA ARG A 53 10.75 -15.27 -3.13
C ARG A 53 11.32 -15.30 -4.55
N GLU A 54 10.76 -14.52 -5.46
CA GLU A 54 11.27 -14.37 -6.84
C GLU A 54 12.71 -13.81 -6.86
N LEU A 55 13.07 -13.02 -5.85
CA LEU A 55 14.41 -12.46 -5.66
C LEU A 55 15.34 -13.37 -4.83
N GLY A 56 14.91 -14.60 -4.51
CA GLY A 56 15.71 -15.58 -3.77
C GLY A 56 15.60 -15.49 -2.24
N TYR A 57 14.70 -14.68 -1.70
CA TYR A 57 14.45 -14.59 -0.26
C TYR A 57 13.25 -15.46 0.14
N VAL A 58 13.51 -16.51 0.89
CA VAL A 58 12.53 -17.52 1.32
C VAL A 58 12.36 -17.49 2.83
N GLU A 59 11.12 -17.31 3.27
CA GLU A 59 10.72 -17.33 4.68
C GLU A 59 11.12 -18.64 5.35
N GLY A 60 11.77 -18.54 6.52
CA GLY A 60 12.27 -19.70 7.28
C GLY A 60 13.58 -20.28 6.76
N GLN A 61 14.13 -19.79 5.65
CA GLN A 61 15.44 -20.20 5.14
C GLN A 61 16.48 -19.11 5.29
N ASN A 62 16.23 -17.93 4.71
CA ASN A 62 17.16 -16.80 4.75
C ASN A 62 16.51 -15.47 5.16
N ILE A 63 15.18 -15.43 5.28
CA ILE A 63 14.44 -14.31 5.87
C ILE A 63 13.40 -14.79 6.88
N ALA A 64 12.99 -13.89 7.77
CA ALA A 64 11.81 -14.04 8.63
C ALA A 64 10.97 -12.77 8.58
N PHE A 65 9.65 -12.91 8.56
CA PHE A 65 8.74 -11.76 8.61
C PHE A 65 8.20 -11.51 10.00
N GLU A 66 8.07 -10.22 10.32
CA GLU A 66 7.37 -9.72 11.49
C GLU A 66 6.21 -8.83 11.00
N PHE A 67 5.06 -9.44 10.74
CA PHE A 67 3.87 -8.72 10.33
C PHE A 67 3.19 -8.10 11.55
N ARG A 68 2.79 -6.83 11.44
CA ARG A 68 1.97 -6.11 12.41
C ARG A 68 0.80 -5.43 11.69
N SER A 69 -0.40 -5.82 12.10
CA SER A 69 -1.65 -5.25 11.60
C SER A 69 -2.31 -4.42 12.69
N ALA A 70 -2.77 -3.23 12.33
CA ALA A 70 -3.61 -2.41 13.20
C ALA A 70 -5.06 -2.95 13.29
N GLU A 71 -5.47 -3.92 12.46
CA GLU A 71 -6.85 -4.45 12.40
C GLU A 71 -7.89 -3.34 12.17
N GLY A 72 -7.58 -2.36 11.33
CA GLY A 72 -8.41 -1.20 11.07
C GLY A 72 -8.34 -0.09 12.13
N ARG A 73 -7.64 -0.32 13.26
CA ARG A 73 -7.49 0.64 14.36
C ARG A 73 -6.19 1.44 14.25
N LEU A 74 -6.25 2.62 13.63
CA LEU A 74 -5.07 3.44 13.32
C LEU A 74 -4.31 3.91 14.57
N ASP A 75 -4.99 4.03 15.71
CA ASP A 75 -4.43 4.37 17.03
C ASP A 75 -3.42 3.33 17.54
N ARG A 76 -3.44 2.09 17.01
CA ARG A 76 -2.46 1.04 17.32
C ARG A 76 -1.16 1.14 16.54
N LEU A 77 -1.13 1.92 15.45
CA LEU A 77 0.07 1.97 14.60
C LEU A 77 1.34 2.44 15.35
N PRO A 78 1.29 3.42 16.28
CA PRO A 78 2.47 3.83 17.04
C PRO A 78 3.07 2.71 17.91
N GLU A 79 2.26 1.96 18.67
CA GLU A 79 2.75 0.85 19.51
C GLU A 79 3.36 -0.26 18.65
N LEU A 80 2.70 -0.62 17.55
CA LEU A 80 3.15 -1.67 16.64
C LEU A 80 4.46 -1.29 15.93
N ALA A 81 4.64 -0.01 15.61
CA ALA A 81 5.91 0.49 15.06
C ALA A 81 7.05 0.36 16.07
N VAL A 82 6.81 0.70 17.35
CA VAL A 82 7.81 0.54 18.42
C VAL A 82 8.17 -0.92 18.63
N GLU A 83 7.20 -1.85 18.56
CA GLU A 83 7.48 -3.29 18.62
C GLU A 83 8.43 -3.75 17.51
N LEU A 84 8.20 -3.32 16.26
CA LEU A 84 9.08 -3.67 15.14
C LEU A 84 10.51 -3.16 15.34
N VAL A 85 10.67 -1.95 15.89
CA VAL A 85 11.98 -1.41 16.25
C VAL A 85 12.64 -2.22 17.37
N ALA A 86 11.88 -2.59 18.41
CA ALA A 86 12.38 -3.39 19.53
C ALA A 86 12.84 -4.81 19.10
N LEU A 87 12.21 -5.37 18.07
CA LEU A 87 12.62 -6.64 17.44
C LEU A 87 13.91 -6.55 16.64
N LYS A 88 14.45 -5.34 16.44
CA LYS A 88 15.67 -5.07 15.66
C LYS A 88 15.60 -5.70 14.26
N VAL A 89 14.48 -5.46 13.59
CA VAL A 89 14.32 -5.84 12.17
C VAL A 89 15.32 -5.09 11.30
N ASP A 90 15.77 -5.73 10.22
CA ASP A 90 16.78 -5.18 9.32
C ASP A 90 16.19 -4.16 8.32
N VAL A 91 14.87 -4.23 8.06
CA VAL A 91 14.11 -3.31 7.20
C VAL A 91 12.62 -3.38 7.55
N ILE A 92 11.91 -2.25 7.44
CA ILE A 92 10.46 -2.17 7.66
C ILE A 92 9.75 -1.77 6.36
N VAL A 93 8.74 -2.54 5.96
CA VAL A 93 7.81 -2.17 4.89
C VAL A 93 6.55 -1.57 5.52
N ALA A 94 6.18 -0.35 5.15
CA ALA A 94 5.03 0.35 5.71
C ALA A 94 3.99 0.66 4.63
N LEU A 95 2.80 0.05 4.74
CA LEU A 95 1.70 0.26 3.82
C LEU A 95 0.75 1.35 4.31
N TYR A 96 0.47 2.31 3.43
CA TYR A 96 -0.26 3.55 3.65
C TYR A 96 0.45 4.58 4.55
N THR A 97 0.04 5.84 4.37
CA THR A 97 0.58 7.01 5.05
C THR A 97 0.60 6.88 6.59
N PRO A 98 -0.47 6.43 7.26
CA PRO A 98 -0.46 6.30 8.73
C PRO A 98 0.64 5.37 9.23
N SER A 99 0.82 4.22 8.59
CA SER A 99 1.87 3.25 8.94
C SER A 99 3.26 3.84 8.69
N ALA A 100 3.46 4.49 7.55
CA ALA A 100 4.73 5.11 7.20
C ALA A 100 5.15 6.19 8.22
N LEU A 101 4.22 7.05 8.63
CA LEU A 101 4.46 8.08 9.64
C LEU A 101 4.70 7.49 11.03
N ALA A 102 4.00 6.41 11.40
CA ALA A 102 4.23 5.72 12.66
C ALA A 102 5.66 5.15 12.73
N VAL A 103 6.13 4.48 11.67
CA VAL A 103 7.49 3.94 11.60
C VAL A 103 8.53 5.06 11.56
N GLN A 104 8.30 6.13 10.78
CA GLN A 104 9.19 7.28 10.72
C GLN A 104 9.41 7.94 12.11
N ARG A 105 8.36 7.98 12.94
CA ARG A 105 8.45 8.50 14.32
C ARG A 105 9.17 7.53 15.25
N ALA A 106 9.01 6.23 15.04
CA ALA A 106 9.63 5.21 15.87
C ALA A 106 11.13 5.02 15.60
N THR A 107 11.62 5.31 14.38
CA THR A 107 13.04 5.15 14.05
C THR A 107 13.52 6.05 12.92
N ARG A 108 14.77 6.50 13.04
CA ARG A 108 15.54 7.20 11.99
C ARG A 108 16.71 6.36 11.47
N GLU A 109 16.88 5.15 11.98
CA GLU A 109 18.04 4.28 11.70
C GLU A 109 17.66 3.09 10.82
N ILE A 110 16.56 2.40 11.14
CA ILE A 110 16.13 1.21 10.39
C ILE A 110 15.63 1.67 9.02
N PRO A 111 16.09 1.06 7.91
CA PRO A 111 15.55 1.32 6.58
C PRO A 111 14.03 1.12 6.49
N ILE A 112 13.32 2.04 5.84
CA ILE A 112 11.87 2.01 5.67
C ILE A 112 11.53 2.05 4.18
N VAL A 113 10.80 1.05 3.72
CA VAL A 113 10.18 1.00 2.38
C VAL A 113 8.71 1.36 2.53
N VAL A 114 8.31 2.54 2.08
CA VAL A 114 6.94 3.01 2.17
C VAL A 114 6.15 2.70 0.90
N LEU A 115 4.86 2.47 1.07
CA LEU A 115 3.86 2.56 0.01
C LEU A 115 2.84 3.61 0.47
N ALA A 116 3.08 4.87 0.12
CA ALA A 116 2.37 6.03 0.69
C ALA A 116 1.70 6.88 -0.40
N GLY A 117 0.62 7.57 -0.04
CA GLY A 117 -0.15 8.36 -1.01
C GLY A 117 0.65 9.47 -1.69
N ASP A 118 1.41 10.23 -0.91
CA ASP A 118 2.28 11.31 -1.37
C ASP A 118 3.45 11.49 -0.39
N PRO A 119 4.56 10.74 -0.57
CA PRO A 119 5.64 10.73 0.41
C PRO A 119 6.41 12.06 0.49
N VAL A 120 6.35 12.91 -0.55
CA VAL A 120 7.02 14.22 -0.53
C VAL A 120 6.20 15.21 0.28
N ARG A 121 4.92 15.39 -0.06
CA ARG A 121 4.05 16.36 0.62
C ARG A 121 3.84 16.05 2.10
N LEU A 122 3.93 14.77 2.46
CA LEU A 122 3.79 14.30 3.84
C LEU A 122 5.13 14.30 4.61
N GLY A 123 6.22 14.77 4.00
CA GLY A 123 7.53 14.87 4.65
C GLY A 123 8.14 13.51 5.02
N LEU A 124 7.77 12.45 4.29
CA LEU A 124 8.41 11.13 4.43
C LEU A 124 9.77 11.12 3.72
N VAL A 125 9.91 11.85 2.62
CA VAL A 125 11.15 11.97 1.82
C VAL A 125 11.33 13.41 1.33
N ASP A 126 12.57 13.82 1.07
CA ASP A 126 12.88 15.17 0.56
C ASP A 126 12.41 15.36 -0.89
N SER A 127 12.60 14.33 -1.72
CA SER A 127 12.15 14.30 -3.11
C SER A 127 12.04 12.87 -3.60
N LEU A 128 11.36 12.66 -4.73
CA LEU A 128 11.29 11.33 -5.34
C LEU A 128 12.68 10.84 -5.82
N ALA A 129 13.46 11.71 -6.46
CA ALA A 129 14.77 11.33 -7.00
C ALA A 129 15.85 11.10 -5.93
N ARG A 130 15.74 11.83 -4.80
CA ARG A 130 16.68 11.79 -3.68
C ARG A 130 15.90 11.83 -2.37
N PRO A 131 15.64 10.67 -1.74
CA PRO A 131 14.82 10.63 -0.54
C PRO A 131 15.44 11.29 0.70
N GLY A 132 16.77 11.34 0.78
CA GLY A 132 17.52 12.09 1.80
C GLY A 132 17.76 11.40 3.14
N GLY A 133 17.05 10.31 3.45
CA GLY A 133 17.14 9.65 4.77
C GLY A 133 17.07 8.12 4.76
N ASN A 134 16.51 7.54 5.81
CA ASN A 134 16.27 6.09 5.94
C ASN A 134 14.99 5.62 5.24
N ILE A 135 14.29 6.49 4.51
CA ILE A 135 13.00 6.21 3.85
C ILE A 135 13.16 6.21 2.34
N THR A 136 12.56 5.22 1.68
CA THR A 136 12.39 5.11 0.22
C THR A 136 11.10 4.33 -0.08
N GLY A 137 10.83 3.96 -1.32
CA GLY A 137 9.75 3.03 -1.69
C GLY A 137 8.94 3.50 -2.88
N ILE A 138 7.62 3.45 -2.75
CA ILE A 138 6.67 3.68 -3.85
C ILE A 138 5.69 4.78 -3.43
N SER A 139 5.54 5.79 -4.29
CA SER A 139 4.44 6.75 -4.20
C SER A 139 3.21 6.16 -4.88
N LEU A 140 2.10 6.01 -4.15
CA LEU A 140 0.84 5.52 -4.70
C LEU A 140 0.09 6.58 -5.51
N MET A 141 0.64 7.80 -5.65
CA MET A 141 0.04 8.92 -6.40
C MET A 141 -1.41 9.18 -6.02
N ALA A 142 -1.74 8.96 -4.75
CA ALA A 142 -3.13 8.88 -4.33
C ALA A 142 -3.82 10.26 -4.41
N VAL A 143 -3.07 11.37 -4.27
CA VAL A 143 -3.62 12.73 -4.38
C VAL A 143 -4.18 12.94 -5.78
N GLU A 144 -3.37 12.73 -6.82
CA GLU A 144 -3.78 12.93 -8.20
C GLU A 144 -4.96 12.04 -8.58
N LEU A 145 -4.93 10.78 -8.13
CA LEU A 145 -5.95 9.78 -8.44
C LEU A 145 -7.30 10.05 -7.74
N VAL A 146 -7.33 10.57 -6.50
CA VAL A 146 -8.61 10.95 -5.87
C VAL A 146 -9.28 12.12 -6.59
N GLY A 147 -8.50 13.07 -7.10
CA GLY A 147 -9.03 14.15 -7.94
C GLY A 147 -9.66 13.58 -9.21
N LYS A 148 -9.01 12.59 -9.83
CA LYS A 148 -9.54 11.92 -11.02
C LYS A 148 -10.87 11.21 -10.77
N CYS A 149 -11.11 10.69 -9.58
CA CYS A 149 -12.40 10.09 -9.22
C CYS A 149 -13.57 11.08 -9.34
N VAL A 150 -13.36 12.37 -9.02
CA VAL A 150 -14.38 13.41 -9.21
C VAL A 150 -14.70 13.62 -10.70
N GLU A 151 -13.66 13.67 -11.54
CA GLU A 151 -13.84 13.79 -12.99
C GLU A 151 -14.52 12.55 -13.58
N LEU A 152 -14.20 11.35 -13.09
CA LEU A 152 -14.84 10.11 -13.52
C LEU A 152 -16.33 10.08 -13.20
N PHE A 153 -16.77 10.69 -12.10
CA PHE A 153 -18.19 10.84 -11.83
C PHE A 153 -18.88 11.74 -12.87
N ARG A 154 -18.25 12.83 -13.30
CA ARG A 154 -18.77 13.67 -14.38
C ARG A 154 -18.91 12.87 -15.69
N ASP A 155 -17.88 12.09 -16.02
CA ASP A 155 -17.86 11.28 -17.25
C ASP A 155 -18.90 10.13 -17.19
N ALA A 156 -19.13 9.55 -15.99
CA ALA A 156 -20.07 8.46 -15.76
C ALA A 156 -21.53 8.93 -15.71
N LEU A 157 -21.77 10.05 -15.02
CA LEU A 157 -23.07 10.61 -14.66
C LEU A 157 -23.11 12.09 -15.06
N PRO A 158 -23.39 12.42 -16.34
CA PRO A 158 -23.26 13.79 -16.86
C PRO A 158 -24.14 14.84 -16.17
N ALA A 159 -25.19 14.41 -15.46
CA ALA A 159 -26.09 15.29 -14.72
C ALA A 159 -25.65 15.56 -13.27
N ILE A 160 -24.56 14.94 -12.80
CA ILE A 160 -24.10 15.06 -11.42
C ILE A 160 -23.69 16.49 -11.11
N ARG A 161 -24.12 17.01 -9.96
CA ARG A 161 -23.79 18.36 -9.48
C ARG A 161 -23.13 18.37 -8.12
N ARG A 162 -23.40 17.37 -7.27
CA ARG A 162 -22.90 17.33 -5.90
C ARG A 162 -22.30 15.98 -5.53
N VAL A 163 -21.03 16.01 -5.14
CA VAL A 163 -20.26 14.83 -4.71
C VAL A 163 -19.81 15.03 -3.27
N ALA A 164 -20.13 14.10 -2.38
CA ALA A 164 -19.60 14.10 -1.02
C ALA A 164 -18.17 13.55 -0.98
N ALA A 165 -17.41 13.95 0.05
CA ALA A 165 -16.12 13.36 0.35
C ALA A 165 -16.18 12.63 1.69
N LEU A 166 -15.77 11.36 1.72
CA LEU A 166 -15.66 10.56 2.93
C LEU A 166 -14.17 10.31 3.25
N GLY A 167 -13.68 10.94 4.31
CA GLY A 167 -12.29 10.81 4.76
C GLY A 167 -12.15 10.11 6.10
N ASN A 168 -10.93 9.70 6.41
CA ASN A 168 -10.53 9.02 7.63
C ASN A 168 -9.78 9.99 8.56
N ASP A 169 -10.42 10.49 9.62
CA ASP A 169 -9.90 11.56 10.50
C ASP A 169 -8.48 11.30 11.03
N PRO A 170 -8.15 10.09 11.52
CA PRO A 170 -6.81 9.80 12.03
C PRO A 170 -5.74 9.65 10.94
N ASP A 171 -6.10 9.64 9.65
CA ASP A 171 -5.17 9.52 8.54
C ASP A 171 -4.71 10.92 8.06
N PRO A 172 -3.43 11.29 8.21
CA PRO A 172 -2.93 12.59 7.75
C PRO A 172 -3.08 12.83 6.24
N PHE A 173 -3.25 11.77 5.44
CA PHE A 173 -3.53 11.88 4.01
C PHE A 173 -4.91 12.49 3.69
N SER A 174 -5.83 12.51 4.65
CA SER A 174 -7.17 13.05 4.47
C SER A 174 -7.17 14.53 4.07
N LYS A 175 -6.25 15.33 4.62
CA LYS A 175 -6.12 16.74 4.27
C LYS A 175 -5.72 16.97 2.80
N PRO A 176 -4.61 16.42 2.28
CA PRO A 176 -4.26 16.58 0.88
C PRO A 176 -5.30 15.95 -0.06
N MET A 177 -5.97 14.87 0.36
CA MET A 177 -7.11 14.30 -0.37
C MET A 177 -8.24 15.33 -0.54
N LEU A 178 -8.74 15.93 0.55
CA LEU A 178 -9.82 16.91 0.49
C LEU A 178 -9.43 18.15 -0.32
N GLU A 179 -8.21 18.65 -0.16
CA GLU A 179 -7.71 19.78 -0.94
C GLU A 179 -7.77 19.49 -2.45
N GLN A 180 -7.41 18.28 -2.86
CA GLN A 180 -7.43 17.89 -4.27
C GLN A 180 -8.82 17.58 -4.80
N ILE A 181 -9.69 16.95 -4.00
CA ILE A 181 -11.10 16.74 -4.37
C ILE A 181 -11.81 18.08 -4.57
N ARG A 182 -11.59 19.05 -3.68
CA ARG A 182 -12.12 20.42 -3.82
C ARG A 182 -11.61 21.11 -5.09
N LEU A 183 -10.33 20.93 -5.43
CA LEU A 183 -9.77 21.46 -6.67
C LEU A 183 -10.46 20.85 -7.89
N ALA A 184 -10.56 19.52 -7.93
CA ALA A 184 -11.21 18.78 -9.02
C ALA A 184 -12.68 19.13 -9.18
N GLY A 185 -13.39 19.37 -8.06
CA GLY A 185 -14.76 19.86 -8.05
C GLY A 185 -14.89 21.23 -8.69
N ARG A 186 -14.06 22.20 -8.29
CA ARG A 186 -14.01 23.55 -8.91
C ARG A 186 -13.75 23.49 -10.41
N THR A 187 -12.78 22.69 -10.85
CA THR A 187 -12.44 22.56 -12.28
C THR A 187 -13.52 21.83 -13.09
N SER A 188 -14.31 20.97 -12.45
CA SER A 188 -15.34 20.16 -13.11
C SER A 188 -16.75 20.74 -13.00
N GLY A 189 -16.94 21.85 -12.26
CA GLY A 189 -18.25 22.42 -11.97
C GLY A 189 -19.10 21.56 -11.02
N ILE A 190 -18.46 20.70 -10.22
CA ILE A 190 -19.11 19.83 -9.24
C ILE A 190 -18.90 20.41 -7.84
N GLU A 191 -19.99 20.60 -7.11
CA GLU A 191 -19.96 20.96 -5.70
C GLU A 191 -19.46 19.79 -4.86
N ILE A 192 -18.44 20.03 -4.03
CA ILE A 192 -17.96 19.04 -3.07
C ILE A 192 -18.65 19.30 -1.73
N ALA A 193 -19.71 18.53 -1.44
CA ALA A 193 -20.45 18.63 -0.19
C ALA A 193 -21.38 17.42 0.06
N PRO A 194 -21.58 17.02 1.33
CA PRO A 194 -20.79 17.41 2.49
C PRO A 194 -19.43 16.69 2.50
N GLU A 195 -18.47 17.28 3.20
CA GLU A 195 -17.21 16.61 3.54
C GLU A 195 -17.35 16.03 4.95
N ILE A 196 -17.17 14.72 5.09
CA ILE A 196 -17.30 14.04 6.37
C ILE A 196 -16.02 13.27 6.66
N MET A 197 -15.46 13.55 7.83
CA MET A 197 -14.36 12.81 8.43
C MET A 197 -14.91 11.83 9.45
N VAL A 198 -14.61 10.55 9.29
CA VAL A 198 -14.97 9.49 10.25
C VAL A 198 -13.72 8.99 10.97
N ARG A 199 -13.89 8.53 12.22
CA ARG A 199 -12.80 7.96 13.03
C ARG A 199 -12.71 6.45 12.96
N GLY A 200 -13.80 5.79 12.59
CA GLY A 200 -13.94 4.35 12.60
C GLY A 200 -15.03 3.86 11.67
N SER A 201 -15.11 2.55 11.51
CA SER A 201 -16.09 1.91 10.62
C SER A 201 -17.54 2.03 11.12
N ASP A 202 -17.73 2.18 12.41
CA ASP A 202 -19.02 2.37 13.09
C ASP A 202 -19.71 3.69 12.74
N GLU A 203 -18.94 4.73 12.41
CA GLU A 203 -19.48 6.03 12.00
C GLU A 203 -19.89 6.09 10.51
N ILE A 204 -19.48 5.11 9.69
CA ILE A 204 -19.64 5.15 8.24
C ILE A 204 -21.12 5.16 7.81
N ASP A 205 -21.96 4.32 8.40
CA ASP A 205 -23.39 4.27 8.05
C ASP A 205 -24.09 5.62 8.31
N ALA A 206 -23.81 6.23 9.47
CA ALA A 206 -24.33 7.54 9.83
C ALA A 206 -23.79 8.65 8.91
N ALA A 207 -22.53 8.54 8.47
CA ALA A 207 -21.95 9.46 7.50
C ALA A 207 -22.69 9.39 6.15
N PHE A 208 -22.95 8.19 5.61
CA PHE A 208 -23.72 8.03 4.37
C PHE A 208 -25.16 8.55 4.50
N ALA A 209 -25.83 8.29 5.64
CA ALA A 209 -27.16 8.83 5.91
C ALA A 209 -27.16 10.37 5.86
N ARG A 210 -26.15 11.02 6.47
CA ARG A 210 -25.99 12.48 6.43
C ARG A 210 -25.69 12.98 5.02
N MET A 211 -24.78 12.33 4.28
CA MET A 211 -24.50 12.69 2.88
C MET A 211 -25.76 12.67 2.02
N LYS A 212 -26.57 11.61 2.15
CA LYS A 212 -27.82 11.49 1.40
C LYS A 212 -28.83 12.58 1.78
N LYS A 213 -28.98 12.84 3.08
CA LYS A 213 -29.86 13.90 3.60
C LYS A 213 -29.44 15.29 3.09
N ASP A 214 -28.13 15.54 3.00
CA ASP A 214 -27.56 16.81 2.55
C ASP A 214 -27.47 16.90 1.01
N GLY A 215 -28.08 15.96 0.30
CA GLY A 215 -28.27 16.00 -1.15
C GLY A 215 -27.07 15.57 -1.98
N ALA A 216 -26.11 14.82 -1.40
CA ALA A 216 -25.05 14.21 -2.19
C ALA A 216 -25.62 13.23 -3.23
N GLU A 217 -25.03 13.21 -4.42
CA GLU A 217 -25.42 12.31 -5.51
C GLU A 217 -24.43 11.17 -5.70
N ALA A 218 -23.19 11.35 -5.24
CA ALA A 218 -22.15 10.34 -5.20
C ALA A 218 -21.13 10.63 -4.09
N VAL A 219 -20.22 9.70 -3.84
CA VAL A 219 -19.20 9.82 -2.79
C VAL A 219 -17.83 9.45 -3.34
N VAL A 220 -16.82 10.30 -3.10
CA VAL A 220 -15.42 9.90 -3.21
C VAL A 220 -14.93 9.48 -1.81
N ALA A 221 -14.48 8.24 -1.67
CA ALA A 221 -14.08 7.66 -0.39
C ALA A 221 -12.58 7.37 -0.32
N GLN A 222 -11.98 7.61 0.84
CA GLN A 222 -10.58 7.33 1.12
C GLN A 222 -10.29 5.83 1.23
N ALA A 223 -9.21 5.37 0.60
CA ALA A 223 -8.86 3.94 0.56
C ALA A 223 -8.42 3.35 1.91
N SER A 224 -8.05 4.17 2.90
CA SER A 224 -7.72 3.69 4.26
C SER A 224 -8.93 3.31 5.10
N LEU A 225 -10.15 3.58 4.62
CA LEU A 225 -11.40 3.14 5.25
C LEU A 225 -11.68 1.66 4.97
N SER A 226 -12.62 1.10 5.74
CA SER A 226 -13.08 -0.28 5.50
C SER A 226 -13.94 -0.36 4.24
N ALA A 227 -13.44 -1.04 3.20
CA ALA A 227 -14.16 -1.23 1.94
C ALA A 227 -15.57 -1.78 2.13
N ARG A 228 -15.72 -2.81 2.98
CA ARG A 228 -17.01 -3.42 3.28
C ARG A 228 -18.02 -2.42 3.85
N HIS A 229 -17.66 -1.71 4.92
CA HIS A 229 -18.58 -0.76 5.56
C HIS A 229 -18.92 0.42 4.64
N VAL A 230 -17.95 0.87 3.82
CA VAL A 230 -18.19 1.91 2.82
C VAL A 230 -19.20 1.43 1.76
N VAL A 231 -19.03 0.21 1.23
CA VAL A 231 -19.94 -0.33 0.22
C VAL A 231 -21.33 -0.62 0.81
N ASP A 232 -21.39 -1.21 2.01
CA ASP A 232 -22.66 -1.47 2.69
C ASP A 232 -23.45 -0.18 2.91
N GLY A 233 -22.77 0.90 3.36
CA GLY A 233 -23.37 2.23 3.49
C GLY A 233 -23.80 2.83 2.15
N ALA A 234 -22.95 2.72 1.12
CA ALA A 234 -23.23 3.21 -0.23
C ALA A 234 -24.50 2.60 -0.83
N LEU A 235 -24.63 1.27 -0.78
CA LEU A 235 -25.78 0.54 -1.30
C LEU A 235 -27.04 0.84 -0.50
N LYS A 236 -26.94 0.85 0.84
CA LYS A 236 -28.07 1.12 1.74
C LYS A 236 -28.68 2.50 1.52
N HIS A 237 -27.85 3.52 1.26
CA HIS A 237 -28.30 4.91 1.10
C HIS A 237 -28.43 5.35 -0.36
N GLY A 238 -28.22 4.44 -1.32
CA GLY A 238 -28.35 4.72 -2.74
C GLY A 238 -27.39 5.81 -3.23
N LEU A 239 -26.11 5.67 -2.86
CA LEU A 239 -25.04 6.59 -3.22
C LEU A 239 -23.89 5.84 -3.90
N PRO A 240 -23.62 6.04 -5.19
CA PRO A 240 -22.46 5.44 -5.83
C PRO A 240 -21.15 5.96 -5.23
N VAL A 241 -20.18 5.05 -5.05
CA VAL A 241 -18.85 5.36 -4.52
C VAL A 241 -17.79 5.20 -5.61
N ALA A 242 -16.83 6.14 -5.63
CA ALA A 242 -15.55 6.01 -6.33
C ALA A 242 -14.38 6.13 -5.34
N THR A 243 -13.30 5.40 -5.60
CA THR A 243 -12.07 5.45 -4.79
C THR A 243 -10.85 5.08 -5.62
N VAL A 244 -9.66 5.15 -5.03
CA VAL A 244 -8.38 4.81 -5.68
C VAL A 244 -7.96 3.35 -5.53
N SER A 245 -8.73 2.54 -4.81
CA SER A 245 -8.42 1.13 -4.55
C SER A 245 -9.42 0.20 -5.24
N ARG A 246 -8.90 -0.70 -6.10
CA ARG A 246 -9.68 -1.74 -6.81
C ARG A 246 -10.50 -2.61 -5.86
N LEU A 247 -10.00 -2.83 -4.64
CA LEU A 247 -10.66 -3.67 -3.63
C LEU A 247 -12.05 -3.17 -3.24
N PHE A 248 -12.31 -1.87 -3.40
CA PHE A 248 -13.65 -1.33 -3.17
C PHE A 248 -14.58 -1.68 -4.33
N ALA A 249 -14.12 -1.63 -5.58
CA ALA A 249 -14.91 -2.04 -6.74
C ALA A 249 -15.25 -3.54 -6.68
N ASP A 250 -14.28 -4.37 -6.28
CA ASP A 250 -14.49 -5.80 -5.98
C ASP A 250 -15.55 -6.00 -4.89
N ALA A 251 -15.51 -5.18 -3.84
CA ALA A 251 -16.45 -5.24 -2.74
C ALA A 251 -17.84 -4.70 -3.10
N GLY A 252 -18.00 -3.96 -4.20
CA GLY A 252 -19.28 -3.43 -4.67
C GLY A 252 -19.40 -1.91 -4.78
N ALA A 253 -18.31 -1.15 -4.64
CA ALA A 253 -18.29 0.26 -5.04
C ALA A 253 -18.48 0.38 -6.55
N MET A 254 -19.05 1.49 -7.02
CA MET A 254 -19.38 1.65 -8.44
C MET A 254 -18.14 1.73 -9.31
N MET A 255 -17.10 2.45 -8.86
CA MET A 255 -15.88 2.62 -9.64
C MET A 255 -14.64 2.64 -8.74
N SER A 256 -13.52 2.25 -9.31
CA SER A 256 -12.21 2.59 -8.76
C SER A 256 -11.27 3.01 -9.87
N TYR A 257 -10.42 3.99 -9.58
CA TYR A 257 -9.31 4.35 -10.48
C TYR A 257 -8.04 4.57 -9.69
N GLY A 258 -7.08 3.67 -9.86
CA GLY A 258 -5.81 3.82 -9.19
C GLY A 258 -4.75 2.81 -9.58
N VAL A 259 -3.70 2.79 -8.78
CA VAL A 259 -2.52 1.95 -8.96
C VAL A 259 -2.92 0.47 -8.88
N ASP A 260 -2.27 -0.37 -9.69
CA ASP A 260 -2.26 -1.82 -9.51
C ASP A 260 -1.59 -2.16 -8.16
N GLY A 261 -2.41 -2.33 -7.12
CA GLY A 261 -1.98 -2.61 -5.75
C GLY A 261 -1.09 -3.85 -5.65
N PRO A 262 -1.52 -5.02 -6.17
CA PRO A 262 -0.69 -6.21 -6.24
C PRO A 262 0.69 -5.98 -6.87
N ASP A 263 0.78 -5.26 -7.99
CA ASP A 263 2.07 -4.91 -8.60
C ASP A 263 2.92 -4.04 -7.67
N ALA A 264 2.35 -2.97 -7.11
CA ALA A 264 3.07 -2.09 -6.17
C ALA A 264 3.57 -2.86 -4.93
N PHE A 265 2.76 -3.76 -4.38
CA PHE A 265 3.13 -4.61 -3.25
C PHE A 265 4.30 -5.54 -3.60
N ARG A 266 4.25 -6.19 -4.77
CA ARG A 266 5.34 -7.02 -5.26
C ARG A 266 6.61 -6.21 -5.49
N ARG A 267 6.51 -5.02 -6.09
CA ARG A 267 7.66 -4.14 -6.36
C ARG A 267 8.36 -3.65 -5.10
N SER A 268 7.65 -3.52 -3.98
CA SER A 268 8.28 -3.18 -2.70
C SER A 268 9.36 -4.20 -2.27
N ALA A 269 9.25 -5.46 -2.70
CA ALA A 269 10.27 -6.49 -2.49
C ALA A 269 11.63 -6.14 -3.12
N ALA A 270 11.64 -5.46 -4.26
CA ALA A 270 12.88 -5.07 -4.93
C ALA A 270 13.66 -4.04 -4.11
N PHE A 271 12.96 -3.10 -3.44
CA PHE A 271 13.59 -2.17 -2.50
C PHE A 271 14.16 -2.90 -1.29
N VAL A 272 13.38 -3.81 -0.70
CA VAL A 272 13.84 -4.64 0.42
C VAL A 272 15.11 -5.41 0.03
N SER A 273 15.11 -6.07 -1.12
CA SER A 273 16.29 -6.81 -1.63
C SER A 273 17.52 -5.92 -1.76
N LYS A 274 17.40 -4.75 -2.41
CA LYS A 274 18.51 -3.80 -2.56
C LYS A 274 19.06 -3.31 -1.21
N ILE A 275 18.18 -3.10 -0.24
CA ILE A 275 18.53 -2.69 1.13
C ILE A 275 19.27 -3.81 1.86
N LEU A 276 18.77 -5.05 1.78
CA LEU A 276 19.44 -6.22 2.38
C LEU A 276 20.82 -6.49 1.74
N GLN A 277 21.02 -6.08 0.49
CA GLN A 277 22.31 -6.10 -0.20
C GLN A 277 23.23 -4.93 0.17
N GLY A 278 22.81 -4.03 1.07
CA GLY A 278 23.62 -2.91 1.57
C GLY A 278 23.37 -1.57 0.89
N THR A 279 22.41 -1.46 -0.02
CA THR A 279 22.07 -0.18 -0.64
C THR A 279 21.31 0.71 0.35
N LYS A 280 21.77 1.95 0.52
CA LYS A 280 21.13 2.91 1.43
C LYS A 280 19.82 3.44 0.84
N PRO A 281 18.73 3.58 1.64
CA PRO A 281 17.47 4.17 1.18
C PRO A 281 17.61 5.55 0.54
N ALA A 282 18.49 6.40 1.08
CA ALA A 282 18.80 7.73 0.52
C ALA A 282 19.29 7.71 -0.95
N ASN A 283 19.80 6.58 -1.43
CA ASN A 283 20.29 6.37 -2.80
C ASN A 283 19.30 5.59 -3.67
N LEU A 284 18.12 5.25 -3.14
CA LEU A 284 17.07 4.54 -3.86
C LEU A 284 15.95 5.53 -4.17
N PRO A 285 15.80 6.02 -5.41
CA PRO A 285 14.70 6.89 -5.78
C PRO A 285 13.35 6.26 -5.44
N VAL A 286 12.41 7.08 -4.96
CA VAL A 286 11.01 6.67 -4.82
C VAL A 286 10.44 6.43 -6.21
N GLU A 287 9.85 5.26 -6.40
CA GLU A 287 9.20 4.89 -7.66
C GLU A 287 7.76 5.41 -7.72
N GLN A 288 7.32 5.76 -8.93
CA GLN A 288 5.93 6.00 -9.25
C GLN A 288 5.41 4.85 -10.14
N PRO A 289 4.19 4.36 -9.89
CA PRO A 289 3.56 3.34 -10.72
C PRO A 289 3.38 3.82 -12.16
N THR A 290 3.56 2.89 -13.09
CA THR A 290 3.33 3.10 -14.53
C THR A 290 2.02 2.49 -15.01
N LYS A 291 1.36 1.69 -14.17
CA LYS A 291 0.12 0.99 -14.47
C LYS A 291 -0.98 1.48 -13.54
N PHE A 292 -2.09 1.88 -14.14
CA PHE A 292 -3.32 2.32 -13.47
C PHE A 292 -4.48 1.56 -14.09
N GLU A 293 -5.51 1.29 -13.29
CA GLU A 293 -6.67 0.54 -13.73
C GLU A 293 -7.94 1.30 -13.38
N LEU A 294 -8.80 1.51 -14.38
CA LEU A 294 -10.20 1.89 -14.22
C LEU A 294 -11.05 0.63 -14.16
N VAL A 295 -11.61 0.36 -13.00
CA VAL A 295 -12.58 -0.73 -12.79
C VAL A 295 -13.97 -0.15 -12.57
N ILE A 296 -14.94 -0.68 -13.31
CA ILE A 296 -16.34 -0.26 -13.23
C ILE A 296 -17.21 -1.45 -12.83
N ASN A 297 -17.97 -1.29 -11.76
CA ASN A 297 -18.91 -2.30 -11.31
C ASN A 297 -20.32 -2.02 -11.84
N LEU A 298 -20.68 -2.70 -12.94
CA LEU A 298 -21.99 -2.57 -13.56
C LEU A 298 -23.11 -3.17 -12.71
N ARG A 299 -22.84 -4.17 -11.87
CA ARG A 299 -23.84 -4.68 -10.92
C ARG A 299 -24.28 -3.60 -9.96
N SER A 300 -23.31 -2.91 -9.37
CA SER A 300 -23.58 -1.81 -8.44
C SER A 300 -24.30 -0.65 -9.12
N ALA A 301 -23.88 -0.27 -10.33
CA ALA A 301 -24.57 0.77 -11.09
C ALA A 301 -26.04 0.40 -11.38
N LYS A 302 -26.30 -0.83 -11.83
CA LYS A 302 -27.67 -1.34 -12.08
C LYS A 302 -28.50 -1.38 -10.79
N ALA A 303 -27.92 -1.85 -9.68
CA ALA A 303 -28.59 -1.88 -8.37
C ALA A 303 -28.97 -0.47 -7.88
N LEU A 304 -28.18 0.54 -8.24
CA LEU A 304 -28.43 1.95 -7.93
C LEU A 304 -29.34 2.66 -8.98
N GLY A 305 -29.80 1.95 -10.02
CA GLY A 305 -30.62 2.54 -11.09
C GLY A 305 -29.83 3.49 -12.00
N LEU A 306 -28.51 3.38 -12.05
CA LEU A 306 -27.63 4.25 -12.81
C LEU A 306 -27.26 3.64 -14.16
N THR A 307 -27.32 4.46 -15.20
CA THR A 307 -26.80 4.12 -16.53
C THR A 307 -25.45 4.79 -16.74
N ILE A 308 -24.39 4.00 -16.85
CA ILE A 308 -23.04 4.51 -17.10
C ILE A 308 -22.87 4.85 -18.57
N SER A 309 -22.23 5.97 -18.88
CA SER A 309 -21.90 6.36 -20.25
C SER A 309 -21.14 5.24 -21.01
N PRO A 310 -21.55 4.88 -22.24
CA PRO A 310 -20.82 3.92 -23.08
C PRO A 310 -19.37 4.32 -23.36
N THR A 311 -19.09 5.62 -23.47
CA THR A 311 -17.72 6.12 -23.69
C THR A 311 -16.81 5.88 -22.51
N LEU A 312 -17.35 5.86 -21.29
CA LEU A 312 -16.59 5.54 -20.10
C LEU A 312 -16.39 4.02 -19.97
N LEU A 313 -17.41 3.22 -20.25
CA LEU A 313 -17.29 1.75 -20.26
C LEU A 313 -16.21 1.27 -21.24
N ALA A 314 -16.13 1.88 -22.42
CA ALA A 314 -15.11 1.55 -23.42
C ALA A 314 -13.66 1.90 -22.97
N ARG A 315 -13.50 2.74 -21.93
CA ARG A 315 -12.21 3.13 -21.36
C ARG A 315 -11.85 2.32 -20.11
N ALA A 316 -12.76 1.48 -19.61
CA ALA A 316 -12.50 0.67 -18.43
C ALA A 316 -11.51 -0.46 -18.78
N ASP A 317 -10.52 -0.66 -17.93
CA ASP A 317 -9.63 -1.82 -18.01
C ASP A 317 -10.38 -3.09 -17.60
N GLU A 318 -11.37 -2.96 -16.71
CA GLU A 318 -12.22 -4.05 -16.27
C GLU A 318 -13.65 -3.59 -15.98
N VAL A 319 -14.60 -4.45 -16.35
CA VAL A 319 -16.02 -4.29 -16.04
C VAL A 319 -16.50 -5.50 -15.24
N ILE A 320 -17.00 -5.26 -14.03
CA ILE A 320 -17.57 -6.29 -13.15
C ILE A 320 -19.07 -6.38 -13.44
N GLU A 321 -19.52 -7.54 -13.94
CA GLU A 321 -20.90 -7.83 -14.36
C GLU A 321 -21.71 -8.72 -13.43
#